data_AF-A0A1V2MCI7-F1
#
_entry.id   AF-A0A1V2MCI7-F1
#
_cell.length_a   1.000
_cell.length_b   1.000
_cell.length_c   1.000
_cell.angle_alpha   90.00
_cell.angle_beta   90.00
_cell.angle_gamma   90.00
#
_symmetry.space_group_name_H-M   'P 1'
#
loop_
_entity.id
_entity.type
_entity.pdbx_description
1 polymer ?
#
loop_
_entity_poly.entity_id
_entity_poly.type
_entity_poly.pdbx_seq_one_letter_code
_entity_poly.pdbx_strand_id
1 'polypeptide(L)'
;MLTYENKVEIYTRRKTGETINSISSRFKVHKSDIKYLIRLIDYHGLEIVKPTKRKIYLDEFKEQAINRILVDGDSIKSVAIELGFSSDSILSNWVKYYLKNGNTLKKDNKRSFSMKKTIKATNTPKSIEKNVKEENLYLKEEILYLKAENEYLKKLKALAQNSKK
;
A
#
# COMPACT_ATOMS: atom_id res chain seq x y z
N MET A 1 9.35 -17.58 3.95
CA MET A 1 8.72 -16.25 4.12
C MET A 1 9.22 -15.68 5.43
N LEU A 2 9.70 -14.43 5.44
CA LEU A 2 10.26 -13.82 6.65
C LEU A 2 9.13 -13.52 7.64
N THR A 3 9.19 -14.08 8.85
CA THR A 3 8.18 -13.83 9.90
C THR A 3 8.31 -12.40 10.44
N TYR A 4 7.31 -11.95 11.21
CA TYR A 4 7.36 -10.64 11.87
C TYR A 4 8.58 -10.55 12.81
N GLU A 5 8.82 -11.58 13.61
CA GLU A 5 9.94 -11.65 14.56
C GLU A 5 11.28 -11.54 13.82
N ASN A 6 11.43 -12.26 12.71
CA ASN A 6 12.63 -12.18 11.88
C ASN A 6 12.86 -10.77 11.32
N LYS A 7 11.79 -10.07 10.88
CA LYS A 7 11.91 -8.69 10.37
C LYS A 7 12.36 -7.72 11.47
N VAL A 8 11.78 -7.84 12.66
CA VAL A 8 12.17 -7.04 13.83
C VAL A 8 13.61 -7.33 14.21
N GLU A 9 14.01 -8.60 14.27
CA GLU A 9 15.38 -9.00 14.62
C GLU A 9 16.40 -8.49 13.61
N ILE A 10 16.13 -8.61 12.31
CA ILE A 10 16.97 -8.07 11.24
C ILE A 10 17.18 -6.56 11.42
N TYR A 11 16.11 -5.82 11.71
CA TYR A 11 16.17 -4.38 11.92
C TYR A 11 16.98 -4.02 13.16
N THR A 12 16.72 -4.66 14.30
CA THR A 12 17.45 -4.45 15.55
C THR A 12 18.95 -4.72 15.36
N ARG A 13 19.32 -5.87 14.77
CA ARG A 13 20.71 -6.22 14.47
C ARG A 13 21.39 -5.18 13.57
N ARG A 14 20.66 -4.66 12.59
CA ARG A 14 21.19 -3.60 11.74
C ARG A 14 21.47 -2.32 12.55
N LYS A 15 20.57 -1.93 13.45
CA LYS A 15 20.73 -0.74 14.32
C LYS A 15 21.84 -0.91 15.36
N THR A 16 22.12 -2.14 15.81
CA THR A 16 23.27 -2.43 16.69
C THR A 16 24.62 -2.52 15.95
N GLY A 17 24.65 -2.28 14.64
CA GLY A 17 25.88 -2.21 13.84
C GLY A 17 26.27 -3.50 13.11
N GLU A 18 25.45 -4.57 13.14
CA GLU A 18 25.74 -5.79 12.37
C GLU A 18 25.67 -5.50 10.85
N THR A 19 26.61 -6.05 10.09
CA THR A 19 26.69 -5.79 8.64
C THR A 19 25.56 -6.50 7.89
N ILE A 20 25.09 -5.89 6.79
CA ILE A 20 24.07 -6.49 5.92
C ILE A 20 24.53 -7.86 5.38
N ASN A 21 25.83 -8.06 5.17
CA ASN A 21 26.37 -9.34 4.72
C ASN A 21 26.17 -10.43 5.77
N SER A 22 26.51 -10.16 7.04
CA SER A 22 26.29 -11.10 8.15
C SER A 22 24.82 -11.46 8.30
N ILE A 23 23.95 -10.44 8.29
CA ILE A 23 22.50 -10.62 8.40
C ILE A 23 21.96 -11.45 7.21
N SER A 24 22.41 -11.15 5.99
CA SER A 24 22.03 -11.87 4.77
C SER A 24 22.37 -13.36 4.86
N SER A 25 23.58 -13.69 5.30
CA SER A 25 24.01 -15.08 5.48
C SER A 25 23.25 -15.79 6.59
N ARG A 26 23.01 -15.12 7.72
CA ARG A 26 22.31 -15.68 8.89
C ARG A 26 20.86 -16.03 8.56
N PHE A 27 20.12 -15.08 8.01
CA PHE A 27 18.68 -15.24 7.72
C PHE A 27 18.41 -15.87 6.35
N LYS A 28 19.45 -16.08 5.53
CA LYS A 28 19.35 -16.53 4.13
C LYS A 28 18.42 -15.63 3.30
N VAL A 29 18.55 -14.31 3.50
CA VAL A 29 17.76 -13.27 2.81
C VAL A 29 18.69 -12.45 1.91
N HIS A 30 18.23 -12.06 0.72
CA HIS A 30 19.03 -11.24 -0.17
C HIS A 30 19.31 -9.85 0.42
N LYS A 31 20.51 -9.33 0.16
CA LYS A 31 20.95 -8.02 0.64
C LYS A 31 20.02 -6.89 0.18
N SER A 32 19.43 -7.01 -1.00
CA SER A 32 18.43 -6.06 -1.53
C SER A 32 17.19 -5.98 -0.64
N ASP A 33 16.70 -7.12 -0.19
CA ASP A 33 15.46 -7.22 0.59
C ASP A 33 15.68 -6.72 2.01
N ILE A 34 16.88 -6.97 2.57
CA ILE A 34 17.29 -6.38 3.84
C ILE A 34 17.37 -4.85 3.74
N LYS A 35 18.01 -4.32 2.68
CA LYS A 35 18.07 -2.87 2.45
C LYS A 35 16.68 -2.26 2.30
N TYR A 36 15.78 -2.93 1.57
CA TYR A 36 14.40 -2.50 1.41
C TYR A 36 13.66 -2.47 2.75
N LEU A 37 13.74 -3.58 3.51
CA LEU A 37 13.11 -3.72 4.82
C LEU A 37 13.56 -2.61 5.79
N ILE A 38 14.86 -2.32 5.84
CA ILE A 38 15.40 -1.25 6.69
C ILE A 38 14.79 0.09 6.29
N ARG A 39 14.79 0.45 5.00
CA ARG A 39 14.22 1.72 4.52
C ARG A 39 12.72 1.82 4.79
N LEU A 40 11.99 0.71 4.66
CA LEU A 40 10.56 0.65 4.94
C LEU A 40 10.26 0.93 6.42
N ILE A 41 11.02 0.31 7.33
CA ILE A 41 10.88 0.53 8.78
C ILE A 41 11.38 1.91 9.18
N ASP A 42 12.46 2.41 8.58
CA ASP A 42 12.95 3.76 8.85
C ASP A 42 11.92 4.84 8.47
N TYR A 43 11.13 4.60 7.41
CA TYR A 43 10.10 5.54 6.95
C TYR A 43 8.79 5.47 7.77
N HIS A 44 8.28 4.26 8.03
CA HIS A 44 6.95 4.07 8.65
C HIS A 44 6.98 3.60 10.11
N GLY A 45 8.15 3.27 10.64
CA GLY A 45 8.30 2.60 11.93
C GLY A 45 8.07 1.09 11.87
N LEU A 46 8.17 0.43 13.04
CA LEU A 46 8.08 -1.03 13.16
C LEU A 46 6.66 -1.59 12.92
N GLU A 47 5.63 -0.76 13.04
CA GLU A 47 4.24 -1.18 12.85
C GLU A 47 3.96 -1.67 11.42
N ILE A 48 4.67 -1.13 10.42
CA ILE A 48 4.45 -1.47 9.00
C ILE A 48 4.75 -2.93 8.66
N VAL A 49 5.61 -3.58 9.45
CA VAL A 49 6.01 -4.97 9.20
C VAL A 49 5.15 -6.00 9.92
N LYS A 50 4.21 -5.53 10.76
CA LYS A 50 3.24 -6.42 11.42
C LYS A 50 2.40 -7.18 10.40
N PRO A 51 2.01 -8.43 10.70
CA PRO A 51 1.14 -9.18 9.82
C PRO A 51 -0.20 -8.46 9.67
N THR A 52 -0.52 -8.03 8.45
CA THR A 52 -1.84 -7.49 8.13
C THR A 52 -2.60 -8.45 7.24
N LYS A 53 -3.93 -8.32 7.23
CA LYS A 53 -4.75 -9.00 6.21
C LYS A 53 -4.38 -8.47 4.82
N ARG A 54 -4.69 -9.26 3.80
CA ARG A 54 -4.47 -8.86 2.40
C ARG A 54 -5.25 -7.58 2.12
N LYS A 55 -4.55 -6.53 1.68
CA LYS A 55 -5.16 -5.27 1.26
C LYS A 55 -5.73 -5.41 -0.14
N ILE A 56 -6.95 -4.92 -0.33
CA ILE A 56 -7.55 -4.71 -1.65
C ILE A 56 -7.32 -3.24 -1.99
N TYR A 57 -6.76 -2.98 -3.17
CA TYR A 57 -6.47 -1.62 -3.62
C TYR A 57 -7.52 -1.19 -4.64
N LEU A 58 -8.08 0.01 -4.42
CA LEU A 58 -8.99 0.67 -5.36
C LEU A 58 -8.26 0.99 -6.66
N ASP A 59 -8.99 1.02 -7.77
CA ASP A 59 -8.39 1.29 -9.07
C ASP A 59 -7.85 2.72 -9.17
N GLU A 60 -8.54 3.71 -8.60
CA GLU A 60 -8.05 5.10 -8.50
C GLU A 60 -6.70 5.18 -7.76
N PHE A 61 -6.54 4.45 -6.66
CA PHE A 61 -5.28 4.40 -5.91
C PHE A 61 -4.15 3.77 -6.74
N LYS A 62 -4.46 2.72 -7.50
CA LYS A 62 -3.48 2.10 -8.41
C LYS A 62 -3.09 3.06 -9.53
N GLU A 63 -4.05 3.77 -10.12
CA GLU A 63 -3.80 4.75 -11.17
C GLU A 63 -2.92 5.89 -10.67
N GLN A 64 -3.21 6.45 -9.49
CA GLN A 64 -2.37 7.47 -8.86
C GLN A 64 -0.93 6.97 -8.64
N ALA A 65 -0.76 5.77 -8.09
CA ALA A 65 0.56 5.19 -7.87
C ALA A 65 1.35 4.96 -9.18
N ILE A 66 0.67 4.56 -10.25
CA ILE A 66 1.28 4.38 -11.58
C ILE A 66 1.63 5.72 -12.21
N ASN A 67 0.77 6.73 -12.09
CA ASN A 67 1.02 8.07 -12.62
C ASN A 67 2.25 8.70 -11.99
N ARG A 68 2.46 8.55 -10.68
CA ARG A 68 3.70 9.01 -10.03
C ARG A 68 4.96 8.40 -10.65
N ILE A 69 4.89 7.15 -11.08
CA ILE A 69 6.04 6.46 -11.68
C ILE A 69 6.24 6.86 -13.13
N LEU A 70 5.16 6.93 -13.92
CA LEU A 70 5.23 7.13 -15.37
C LEU A 70 5.26 8.61 -15.78
N VAL A 71 4.59 9.48 -15.03
CA VAL A 71 4.45 10.91 -15.32
C VAL A 71 5.47 11.70 -14.51
N ASP A 72 5.49 11.54 -13.18
CA ASP A 72 6.41 12.30 -12.32
C ASP A 72 7.85 11.74 -12.36
N GLY A 73 8.02 10.53 -12.89
CA GLY A 73 9.33 9.89 -13.04
C GLY A 73 9.87 9.28 -11.74
N ASP A 74 9.02 9.10 -10.72
CA ASP A 74 9.44 8.53 -9.46
C ASP A 74 9.91 7.07 -9.60
N SER A 75 10.95 6.71 -8.86
CA SER A 75 11.41 5.32 -8.79
C SER A 75 10.34 4.43 -8.16
N ILE A 76 10.01 3.31 -8.82
CA ILE A 76 9.08 2.26 -8.34
C ILE A 76 9.36 1.90 -6.87
N LYS A 77 10.64 1.75 -6.50
CA LYS A 77 11.04 1.39 -5.13
C LYS A 77 10.73 2.49 -4.12
N SER A 78 10.91 3.75 -4.50
CA SER A 78 10.64 4.90 -3.63
C SER A 78 9.14 5.01 -3.37
N VAL A 79 8.33 5.00 -4.44
CA VAL A 79 6.87 5.03 -4.33
C VAL A 79 6.37 3.81 -3.55
N ALA A 80 6.97 2.63 -3.74
CA ALA A 80 6.60 1.43 -3.00
C ALA A 80 6.86 1.57 -1.49
N ILE A 81 7.98 2.17 -1.10
CA ILE A 81 8.30 2.46 0.30
C ILE A 81 7.32 3.48 0.87
N GLU A 82 7.10 4.61 0.18
CA GLU A 82 6.19 5.67 0.64
C GLU A 82 4.76 5.17 0.85
N LEU A 83 4.25 4.34 -0.07
CA LEU A 83 2.92 3.74 0.03
C LEU A 83 2.86 2.54 1.01
N GLY A 84 3.99 2.16 1.62
CA GLY A 84 4.04 1.14 2.66
C GLY A 84 3.91 -0.29 2.14
N PHE A 85 4.30 -0.55 0.89
CA PHE A 85 4.29 -1.90 0.35
C PHE A 85 5.44 -2.74 0.91
N SER A 86 5.17 -4.01 1.20
CA SER A 86 6.22 -4.95 1.64
C SER A 86 7.27 -5.24 0.57
N SER A 87 6.96 -5.01 -0.71
CA SER A 87 7.92 -5.06 -1.82
C SER A 87 7.48 -4.17 -2.99
N ASP A 88 8.45 -3.79 -3.82
CA ASP A 88 8.26 -3.03 -5.07
C ASP A 88 7.66 -3.87 -6.22
N SER A 89 7.56 -5.19 -6.02
CA SER A 89 7.05 -6.11 -7.04
C SER A 89 5.57 -5.87 -7.37
N ILE A 90 4.77 -5.45 -6.38
CA ILE A 90 3.34 -5.14 -6.58
C ILE A 90 3.20 -4.00 -7.59
N LEU A 91 3.92 -2.92 -7.36
CA LEU A 91 3.92 -1.73 -8.21
C LEU A 91 4.52 -2.03 -9.59
N SER A 92 5.62 -2.79 -9.63
CA SER A 92 6.21 -3.26 -10.89
C SER A 92 5.20 -4.04 -11.75
N ASN A 93 4.38 -4.88 -11.12
CA ASN A 93 3.34 -5.64 -11.83
C ASN A 93 2.20 -4.75 -12.31
N TRP A 94 1.79 -3.74 -11.53
CA TRP A 94 0.77 -2.79 -11.95
C TRP A 94 1.22 -1.96 -13.15
N VAL A 95 2.44 -1.43 -13.11
CA VAL A 95 3.03 -0.67 -14.24
C VAL A 95 3.11 -1.56 -15.50
N LYS A 96 3.62 -2.79 -15.37
CA LYS A 96 3.67 -3.74 -16.50
C LYS A 96 2.28 -4.04 -17.08
N TYR A 97 1.29 -4.22 -16.21
CA TYR A 97 -0.09 -4.47 -16.64
C TYR A 97 -0.68 -3.25 -17.35
N TYR A 98 -0.46 -2.05 -16.80
CA TYR A 98 -0.96 -0.80 -17.36
C TYR A 98 -0.41 -0.53 -18.76
N LEU A 99 0.91 -0.68 -18.94
CA LEU A 99 1.57 -0.52 -20.25
C LEU A 99 1.09 -1.56 -21.26
N LYS A 100 0.84 -2.80 -20.83
CA LYS A 100 0.39 -3.89 -21.71
C LYS A 100 -1.06 -3.72 -22.18
N ASN A 101 -1.93 -3.08 -21.40
CA ASN A 101 -3.35 -2.91 -21.71
C ASN A 101 -3.71 -1.49 -22.17
N GLY A 102 -2.73 -0.73 -22.68
CA GLY A 102 -2.98 0.58 -23.27
C GLY A 102 -3.51 1.60 -22.27
N ASN A 103 -2.88 1.69 -21.11
CA ASN A 103 -3.14 2.72 -20.10
C ASN A 103 -4.50 2.60 -19.39
N THR A 104 -5.07 1.39 -19.36
CA THR A 104 -6.31 1.11 -18.61
C THR A 104 -6.07 0.03 -17.55
N LEU A 105 -6.55 0.30 -16.32
CA LEU A 105 -6.61 -0.71 -15.26
C LEU A 105 -7.94 -1.46 -15.21
N LYS A 106 -8.94 -0.96 -15.95
CA LYS A 106 -10.22 -1.62 -16.12
C LYS A 106 -9.95 -2.95 -16.80
N LYS A 107 -10.25 -4.04 -16.10
CA LYS A 107 -10.33 -5.35 -16.75
C LYS A 107 -11.36 -5.24 -17.86
N ASP A 108 -10.90 -5.19 -19.10
CA ASP A 108 -11.72 -5.64 -20.20
C ASP A 108 -12.11 -7.08 -19.88
N ASN A 109 -13.37 -7.31 -19.56
CA ASN A 109 -13.96 -8.64 -19.35
C ASN A 109 -13.85 -9.56 -20.60
N LYS A 110 -13.06 -9.17 -21.62
CA LYS A 110 -12.94 -9.84 -22.91
C LYS A 110 -11.72 -10.76 -23.05
N ARG A 111 -10.90 -10.94 -22.02
CA ARG A 111 -9.85 -11.98 -22.05
C ARG A 111 -9.95 -12.92 -20.86
N SER A 112 -11.03 -13.70 -20.84
CA SER A 112 -10.89 -15.09 -20.41
C SER A 112 -10.01 -15.77 -21.44
N PHE A 113 -8.69 -15.75 -21.23
CA PHE A 113 -7.85 -16.76 -21.85
C PHE A 113 -8.33 -18.09 -21.29
N SER A 114 -8.94 -18.91 -22.13
CA SER A 114 -9.25 -20.31 -21.84
C SER A 114 -7.94 -21.02 -21.50
N MET A 115 -7.57 -21.02 -20.22
CA MET A 115 -6.59 -21.95 -19.71
C MET A 115 -7.31 -23.29 -19.55
N LYS A 116 -6.85 -24.29 -20.31
CA LYS A 116 -7.19 -25.70 -20.08
C LYS A 116 -7.14 -25.96 -18.56
N LYS A 117 -8.28 -26.37 -18.02
CA LYS A 117 -8.50 -26.80 -16.63
C LYS A 117 -7.31 -27.62 -16.13
N THR A 118 -6.66 -27.14 -15.08
CA THR A 118 -6.29 -28.02 -13.95
C THR A 118 -6.86 -27.38 -12.69
N ILE A 119 -7.80 -28.09 -12.09
CA ILE A 119 -8.64 -27.67 -10.97
C ILE A 119 -7.86 -27.91 -9.68
N LYS A 120 -7.69 -26.87 -8.85
CA LYS A 120 -7.92 -26.97 -7.39
C LYS A 120 -8.62 -25.70 -6.92
N ALA A 121 -9.92 -25.83 -6.70
CA ALA A 121 -10.81 -24.81 -6.19
C ALA A 121 -10.64 -24.63 -4.68
N THR A 122 -10.64 -23.39 -4.21
CA THR A 122 -11.24 -23.00 -2.92
C THR A 122 -11.80 -21.56 -2.97
N ASN A 123 -13.14 -21.48 -2.91
CA ASN A 123 -13.99 -20.53 -2.16
C ASN A 123 -13.87 -19.02 -2.46
N THR A 124 -14.72 -18.46 -3.34
CA THR A 124 -16.07 -17.86 -3.15
C THR A 124 -16.08 -16.31 -3.02
N PRO A 125 -16.78 -15.56 -3.90
CA PRO A 125 -16.78 -14.09 -3.95
C PRO A 125 -17.70 -13.35 -2.95
N LYS A 126 -18.63 -14.03 -2.26
CA LYS A 126 -19.66 -13.38 -1.41
C LYS A 126 -19.12 -12.69 -0.15
N SER A 127 -17.94 -13.08 0.35
CA SER A 127 -17.35 -12.45 1.53
C SER A 127 -16.71 -11.09 1.25
N ILE A 128 -16.42 -10.79 -0.02
CA ILE A 128 -15.75 -9.54 -0.43
C ILE A 128 -16.76 -8.39 -0.45
N GLU A 129 -17.97 -8.62 -0.94
CA GLU A 129 -19.01 -7.59 -1.05
C GLU A 129 -19.48 -7.05 0.31
N LYS A 130 -19.55 -7.90 1.34
CA LYS A 130 -19.99 -7.47 2.67
C LYS A 130 -18.96 -6.56 3.34
N ASN A 131 -17.67 -6.88 3.20
CA ASN A 131 -16.59 -6.12 3.83
C ASN A 131 -16.31 -4.79 3.13
N VAL A 132 -16.47 -4.74 1.79
CA VAL A 132 -16.40 -3.49 1.01
C VAL A 132 -17.52 -2.50 1.40
N LYS A 133 -18.71 -2.99 1.79
CA LYS A 133 -19.80 -2.12 2.26
C LYS A 133 -19.50 -1.51 3.63
N GLU A 134 -18.91 -2.28 4.54
CA GLU A 134 -18.57 -1.83 5.90
C GLU A 134 -17.48 -0.75 5.89
N GLU A 135 -16.42 -0.91 5.08
CA GLU A 135 -15.33 0.08 4.99
C GLU A 135 -15.77 1.39 4.30
N ASN A 136 -16.62 1.30 3.27
CA ASN A 136 -17.23 2.48 2.64
C ASN A 136 -18.15 3.26 3.58
N LEU A 137 -18.78 2.57 4.54
CA LEU A 137 -19.64 3.24 5.52
C LEU A 137 -18.79 4.06 6.49
N TYR A 138 -17.73 3.48 7.04
CA TYR A 138 -16.80 4.15 7.95
C TYR A 138 -16.11 5.37 7.29
N LEU A 139 -15.61 5.21 6.06
CA LEU A 139 -15.00 6.32 5.31
C LEU A 139 -15.99 7.45 5.01
N LYS A 140 -17.26 7.14 4.75
CA LYS A 140 -18.30 8.16 4.54
C LYS A 140 -18.65 8.90 5.81
N GLU A 141 -18.72 8.21 6.94
CA GLU A 141 -18.96 8.81 8.26
C GLU A 141 -17.80 9.74 8.64
N GLU A 142 -16.56 9.33 8.41
CA GLU A 142 -15.37 10.15 8.67
C GLU A 142 -15.35 11.43 7.81
N ILE A 143 -15.63 11.31 6.50
CA ILE A 143 -15.74 12.48 5.61
C ILE A 143 -16.86 13.43 6.09
N LEU A 144 -17.98 12.90 6.56
CA LEU A 144 -19.10 13.70 7.05
C LEU A 144 -18.72 14.46 8.32
N TYR A 145 -18.08 13.77 9.28
CA TYR A 145 -17.59 14.37 10.51
C TYR A 145 -16.57 15.49 10.23
N LEU A 146 -15.55 15.20 9.42
CA LEU A 146 -14.53 16.17 9.03
C LEU A 146 -15.13 17.39 8.30
N LYS A 147 -16.18 17.20 7.49
CA LYS A 147 -16.90 18.31 6.86
C LYS A 147 -17.63 19.18 7.88
N ALA A 148 -18.30 18.58 8.85
CA ALA A 148 -19.00 19.30 9.90
C ALA A 148 -18.01 20.11 10.77
N GLU A 149 -16.88 19.51 11.14
CA GLU A 149 -15.82 20.19 11.89
C GLU A 149 -15.26 21.39 11.12
N ASN A 150 -14.97 21.22 9.82
CA ASN A 150 -14.51 22.31 8.96
C ASN A 150 -15.55 23.44 8.84
N GLU A 151 -16.84 23.11 8.77
CA GLU A 151 -17.90 24.12 8.71
C GLU A 151 -18.01 24.91 10.03
N TYR A 152 -17.91 24.23 11.18
CA TYR A 152 -17.89 24.86 12.49
C TYR A 152 -16.70 25.82 12.64
N LEU A 153 -15.51 25.38 12.25
CA LEU A 153 -14.30 26.22 12.24
C LEU A 153 -14.44 27.45 11.33
N LYS A 154 -15.12 27.32 10.18
CA LYS A 154 -15.41 28.46 9.30
C LYS A 154 -16.35 29.48 9.94
N LYS A 155 -17.40 29.03 10.64
CA LYS A 155 -18.34 29.91 11.36
C LYS A 155 -17.66 30.66 12.51
N LEU A 156 -16.82 29.98 13.29
CA LEU A 156 -16.02 30.62 14.34
C LEU A 156 -15.08 31.68 13.78
N LYS A 157 -14.39 31.38 12.67
CA LYS A 157 -13.53 32.36 11.99
C LYS A 157 -14.32 33.57 11.51
N ALA A 158 -15.51 33.39 10.94
CA ALA A 158 -16.36 34.48 10.49
C ALA A 158 -16.82 35.40 11.64
N LEU A 159 -17.21 34.81 12.78
CA LEU A 159 -17.58 35.57 13.98
C LEU A 159 -16.39 36.36 14.56
N ALA A 160 -15.21 35.75 14.64
CA ALA A 160 -14.00 36.41 15.15
C ALA A 160 -13.46 37.53 14.24
N GLN A 161 -13.78 37.50 12.94
CA GLN A 161 -13.45 38.58 12.00
C GLN A 161 -14.48 39.72 12.07
N ASN A 162 -15.76 39.41 12.30
CA ASN A 162 -16.80 40.43 12.46
C ASN A 162 -16.72 41.17 13.80
N SER A 163 -16.08 40.59 14.84
CA SER A 163 -15.85 41.26 16.13
C SER A 163 -14.57 42.13 16.20
N LYS A 164 -13.76 42.12 15.13
CA LYS A 164 -12.55 42.97 14.99
C LYS A 164 -12.78 44.20 14.10
N LYS A 165 -14.03 44.51 13.77
CA LYS A 165 -14.48 45.68 13.02
C LYS A 165 -15.33 46.55 13.93
#